data_AF-A0A0F7PQX0-F1
#
_entry.id   AF-A0A0F7PQX0-F1
#
_cell.length_a   1.000
_cell.length_b   1.000
_cell.length_c   1.000
_cell.angle_alpha   90.00
_cell.angle_beta   90.00
_cell.angle_gamma   90.00
#
_symmetry.space_group_name_H-M   'P 1'
#
loop_
_entity.id
_entity.type
_entity.pdbx_description
1 polymer ?
#
loop_
_entity_poly.entity_id
_entity_poly.type
_entity_poly.pdbx_seq_one_letter_code
_entity_poly.pdbx_strand_id
1 'polypeptide(L)'
;MASQPKSVDKLDQLPDEAQNRIAQLRLLFVARCKENLIQIRQVLDDRAAANGPMTQDPSLIKLAHSLAGASAIFGYKDLGRTAFKLESTLREVNYPEADFTQAVEDLIEQLTALD
;
A
#
# COMPACT_ATOMS: atom_id res chain seq x y z
N MET A 1 29.41 -18.24 21.97
CA MET A 1 28.89 -17.45 20.84
C MET A 1 27.38 -17.56 20.90
N ALA A 2 26.68 -16.49 21.31
CA ALA A 2 25.26 -16.53 21.56
C ALA A 2 24.48 -16.55 20.24
N SER A 3 23.83 -17.67 19.95
CA SER A 3 22.83 -17.78 18.89
C SER A 3 21.64 -16.92 19.28
N GLN A 4 21.41 -15.83 18.56
CA GLN A 4 20.16 -15.08 18.66
C GLN A 4 19.00 -16.00 18.23
N PRO A 5 17.89 -16.08 18.99
CA PRO A 5 16.72 -16.81 18.53
C PRO A 5 16.15 -16.09 17.31
N LYS A 6 16.00 -16.84 16.22
CA LYS A 6 15.28 -16.44 15.01
C LYS A 6 13.95 -15.83 15.44
N SER A 7 13.59 -14.68 14.89
CA SER A 7 12.27 -14.09 15.05
C SER A 7 11.25 -15.09 14.50
N VAL A 8 10.78 -16.01 15.34
CA VAL A 8 9.69 -16.95 15.03
C VAL A 8 8.50 -16.06 14.75
N ASP A 9 8.09 -16.01 13.48
CA ASP A 9 7.01 -15.17 13.04
C ASP A 9 5.79 -15.53 13.90
N LYS A 10 5.19 -14.56 14.59
CA LYS A 10 4.14 -14.84 15.60
C LYS A 10 2.96 -15.63 15.02
N LEU A 11 2.84 -15.69 13.69
CA LEU A 11 1.90 -16.52 12.96
C LEU A 11 2.16 -18.03 13.09
N ASP A 12 3.42 -18.48 13.20
CA ASP A 12 3.78 -19.90 13.28
C ASP A 12 3.37 -20.55 14.62
N GLN A 13 3.02 -19.72 15.61
CA GLN A 13 2.58 -20.16 16.94
C GLN A 13 1.05 -20.20 17.08
N LEU A 14 0.30 -19.82 16.04
CA LEU A 14 -1.15 -19.84 16.05
C LEU A 14 -1.69 -21.24 15.74
N PRO A 15 -2.91 -21.59 16.20
CA PRO A 15 -3.58 -22.82 15.77
C PRO A 15 -3.75 -22.87 14.24
N ASP A 16 -3.68 -24.05 13.64
CA ASP A 16 -3.74 -24.25 12.18
C ASP A 16 -4.96 -23.56 11.53
N GLU A 17 -6.12 -23.56 12.20
CA GLU A 17 -7.32 -22.86 11.73
C GLU A 17 -7.12 -21.34 11.60
N ALA A 18 -6.43 -20.74 12.58
CA ALA A 18 -6.13 -19.32 12.56
C ALA A 18 -5.09 -18.98 11.49
N GLN A 19 -4.08 -19.83 11.30
CA GLN A 19 -3.10 -19.68 10.22
C GLN A 19 -3.78 -19.73 8.84
N ASN A 20 -4.65 -20.72 8.61
CA ASN A 20 -5.40 -20.85 7.37
C ASN A 20 -6.31 -19.65 7.10
N ARG A 21 -6.97 -19.12 8.14
CA ARG A 21 -7.81 -17.93 8.00
C ARG A 21 -7.00 -16.68 7.65
N ILE A 22 -5.82 -16.51 8.25
CA ILE A 22 -4.94 -15.39 7.90
C ILE A 22 -4.41 -15.54 6.48
N ALA A 23 -4.06 -16.76 6.04
CA ALA A 23 -3.66 -17.02 4.66
C ALA A 23 -4.77 -16.63 3.67
N GLN A 24 -6.04 -16.96 3.95
CA GLN A 24 -7.16 -16.54 3.11
C GLN A 24 -7.33 -15.02 3.09
N LEU A 25 -7.20 -14.34 4.23
CA LEU A 25 -7.28 -12.88 4.30
C LEU A 25 -6.12 -12.20 3.53
N ARG A 26 -4.93 -12.80 3.53
CA ARG A 26 -3.80 -12.35 2.71
C ARG A 26 -4.12 -12.45 1.22
N LEU A 27 -4.71 -13.56 0.76
CA LEU A 27 -5.12 -13.72 -0.64
C LEU A 27 -6.17 -12.67 -1.04
N LEU A 28 -7.17 -12.44 -0.20
CA LEU A 28 -8.18 -11.40 -0.42
C LEU A 28 -7.56 -10.00 -0.46
N PHE A 29 -6.58 -9.74 0.41
CA PHE A 29 -5.83 -8.48 0.39
C PHE A 29 -5.08 -8.29 -0.92
N VAL A 30 -4.36 -9.31 -1.42
CA VAL A 30 -3.66 -9.24 -2.71
C VAL A 30 -4.65 -9.01 -3.85
N ALA A 31 -5.79 -9.71 -3.87
CA ALA A 31 -6.83 -9.46 -4.87
C ALA A 31 -7.33 -8.00 -4.83
N ARG A 32 -7.54 -7.46 -3.63
CA ARG A 32 -7.93 -6.05 -3.45
C ARG A 32 -6.82 -5.07 -3.85
N CYS A 33 -5.55 -5.40 -3.65
CA CYS A 33 -4.42 -4.61 -4.15
C CYS A 33 -4.47 -4.45 -5.68
N LYS A 34 -4.88 -5.49 -6.41
CA LYS A 34 -5.08 -5.42 -7.87
C LYS A 34 -6.21 -4.47 -8.24
N GLU A 35 -7.33 -4.52 -7.53
CA GLU A 35 -8.44 -3.57 -7.72
C GLU A 35 -8.02 -2.12 -7.40
N ASN A 36 -7.26 -1.92 -6.33
CA ASN A 36 -6.75 -0.61 -5.95
C ASN A 36 -5.80 -0.06 -7.03
N LEU A 37 -4.99 -0.89 -7.68
CA LEU A 37 -4.11 -0.48 -8.77
C LEU A 37 -4.90 0.06 -9.97
N ILE A 38 -6.03 -0.57 -10.32
CA ILE A 38 -6.93 -0.07 -11.36
C ILE A 38 -7.50 1.30 -10.96
N GLN A 39 -7.97 1.44 -9.72
CA GLN A 39 -8.52 2.71 -9.22
C GLN A 39 -7.47 3.83 -9.20
N ILE A 40 -6.24 3.54 -8.75
CA ILE A 40 -5.14 4.53 -8.75
C ILE A 40 -4.88 5.01 -10.17
N ARG A 41 -4.75 4.10 -11.15
CA ARG A 41 -4.53 4.48 -12.55
C ARG A 41 -5.64 5.36 -13.09
N GLN A 42 -6.90 5.02 -12.80
CA GLN A 42 -8.03 5.83 -13.22
C GLN A 42 -8.02 7.23 -12.62
N VAL A 43 -7.68 7.38 -11.33
CA VAL A 43 -7.51 8.69 -10.70
C VAL A 43 -6.39 9.51 -11.36
N LEU A 44 -5.29 8.86 -11.76
CA LEU A 44 -4.20 9.54 -12.48
C LEU A 44 -4.63 10.01 -13.86
N ASP A 45 -5.37 9.19 -14.61
CA ASP A 45 -5.90 9.54 -15.92
C ASP A 45 -6.88 10.71 -15.83
N ASP A 46 -7.80 10.66 -14.86
CA ASP A 46 -8.77 11.74 -14.59
C ASP A 46 -8.06 13.04 -14.20
N ARG A 47 -7.00 12.96 -13.38
CA ARG A 47 -6.17 14.11 -13.02
C ARG A 47 -5.44 14.69 -14.22
N ALA A 48 -4.85 13.86 -15.07
CA ALA A 48 -4.16 14.28 -16.28
C ALA A 48 -5.11 14.98 -17.26
N ALA A 49 -6.36 14.50 -17.37
CA ALA A 49 -7.40 15.12 -18.19
C ALA A 49 -7.90 16.46 -17.64
N ALA A 50 -7.92 16.64 -16.31
CA ALA A 50 -8.50 17.80 -15.66
C ALA A 50 -7.68 19.10 -15.80
N ASN A 51 -6.38 19.04 -16.14
CA ASN A 51 -5.45 20.20 -16.24
C ASN A 51 -5.54 21.19 -15.05
N GLY A 52 -6.01 20.73 -13.90
CA GLY A 52 -6.28 21.53 -12.72
C GLY A 52 -5.08 21.59 -11.76
N PRO A 53 -5.07 22.54 -10.82
CA PRO A 53 -4.02 22.60 -9.81
C PRO A 53 -4.00 21.31 -8.98
N MET A 54 -2.79 20.78 -8.74
CA MET A 54 -2.58 19.62 -7.86
C MET A 54 -3.07 19.96 -6.46
N THR A 55 -4.25 19.48 -6.15
CA THR A 55 -4.90 19.65 -4.85
C THR A 55 -4.89 18.33 -4.11
N GLN A 56 -5.21 18.41 -2.82
CA GLN A 56 -5.40 17.21 -2.00
C GLN A 56 -6.60 16.44 -2.55
N ASP A 57 -6.41 15.15 -2.78
CA ASP A 57 -7.48 14.24 -3.18
C ASP A 57 -7.80 13.32 -1.99
N PRO A 58 -8.94 13.56 -1.30
CA PRO A 58 -9.32 12.77 -0.14
C PRO A 58 -9.52 11.29 -0.46
N SER A 59 -9.91 10.95 -1.69
CA SER A 59 -10.12 9.56 -2.11
C SER A 59 -8.79 8.84 -2.21
N LEU A 60 -7.80 9.48 -2.83
CA LEU A 60 -6.45 8.91 -2.96
C LEU A 60 -5.72 8.83 -1.61
N ILE A 61 -5.89 9.84 -0.73
CA ILE A 61 -5.37 9.80 0.65
C ILE A 61 -5.97 8.61 1.41
N LYS A 62 -7.29 8.42 1.34
CA LYS A 62 -7.97 7.31 2.03
C LYS A 62 -7.53 5.94 1.49
N LEU A 63 -7.30 5.85 0.18
CA LEU A 63 -6.79 4.63 -0.45
C LEU A 63 -5.37 4.32 0.04
N ALA A 64 -4.47 5.31 -0.01
CA ALA A 64 -3.09 5.18 0.48
C ALA A 64 -3.04 4.78 1.96
N HIS A 65 -3.87 5.43 2.79
CA HIS A 65 -4.02 5.10 4.21
C HIS A 65 -4.47 3.65 4.44
N SER A 66 -5.48 3.21 3.69
CA SER A 66 -6.00 1.84 3.81
C SER A 66 -4.97 0.81 3.38
N LEU A 67 -4.21 1.08 2.31
CA LEU A 67 -3.11 0.22 1.87
C LEU A 67 -1.99 0.16 2.93
N ALA A 68 -1.59 1.29 3.49
CA ALA A 68 -0.56 1.33 4.53
C ALA A 68 -0.96 0.50 5.76
N GLY A 69 -2.19 0.68 6.25
CA GLY A 69 -2.71 -0.05 7.40
C GLY A 69 -2.86 -1.55 7.15
N ALA A 70 -3.44 -1.94 6.03
CA ALA A 70 -3.62 -3.36 5.71
C ALA A 70 -2.28 -4.07 5.44
N SER A 71 -1.32 -3.40 4.79
CA SER A 71 0.01 -3.94 4.54
C SER A 71 0.76 -4.26 5.85
N ALA A 72 0.59 -3.43 6.89
CA ALA A 72 1.17 -3.66 8.20
C ALA A 72 0.61 -4.91 8.90
N ILE A 73 -0.67 -5.22 8.70
CA ILE A 73 -1.33 -6.41 9.29
C ILE A 73 -0.78 -7.69 8.64
N PHE A 74 -0.60 -7.68 7.33
CA PHE A 74 -0.25 -8.88 6.59
C PHE A 74 1.26 -9.11 6.42
N GLY A 75 2.09 -8.10 6.72
CA GLY A 75 3.55 -8.18 6.70
C GLY A 75 4.22 -7.61 5.45
N TYR A 76 3.49 -6.90 4.59
CA TYR A 76 4.01 -6.29 3.37
C TYR A 76 4.67 -4.94 3.68
N LYS A 77 5.86 -4.97 4.30
CA LYS A 77 6.53 -3.77 4.82
C LYS A 77 6.82 -2.73 3.74
N ASP A 78 7.32 -3.16 2.57
CA ASP A 78 7.70 -2.23 1.50
C ASP A 78 6.46 -1.58 0.86
N LEU A 79 5.40 -2.35 0.59
CA LEU A 79 4.11 -1.81 0.16
C LEU A 79 3.55 -0.82 1.20
N GLY A 80 3.61 -1.17 2.48
CA GLY A 80 3.15 -0.29 3.55
C GLY A 80 3.91 1.02 3.60
N ARG A 81 5.23 0.98 3.38
CA ARG A 81 6.11 2.16 3.35
C ARG A 81 5.81 3.06 2.15
N THR A 82 5.66 2.51 0.95
CA THR A 82 5.35 3.31 -0.25
C THR A 82 3.95 3.90 -0.18
N ALA A 83 2.97 3.15 0.32
CA ALA A 83 1.62 3.66 0.57
C ALA A 83 1.61 4.80 1.60
N PHE A 84 2.37 4.68 2.69
CA PHE A 84 2.49 5.75 3.68
C PHE A 84 3.21 6.99 3.11
N LYS A 85 4.23 6.81 2.28
CA LYS A 85 4.91 7.91 1.58
C LYS A 85 3.92 8.67 0.70
N LEU A 86 3.14 7.97 -0.11
CA LEU A 86 2.08 8.58 -0.93
C LEU A 86 1.04 9.32 -0.08
N GLU A 87 0.56 8.70 1.00
CA GLU A 87 -0.37 9.35 1.94
C GLU A 87 0.20 10.66 2.47
N SER A 88 1.48 10.65 2.86
CA SER A 88 2.18 11.81 3.42
C SER A 88 2.31 12.93 2.39
N THR A 89 2.77 12.61 1.17
CA THR A 89 2.88 13.58 0.07
C THR A 89 1.54 14.23 -0.24
N LEU A 90 0.45 13.45 -0.30
CA LEU A 90 -0.89 13.98 -0.60
C LEU A 90 -1.47 14.85 0.53
N ARG A 91 -0.98 14.70 1.76
CA ARG A 91 -1.37 15.53 2.91
C ARG A 91 -0.63 16.86 2.96
N GLU A 92 0.46 17.01 2.22
CA GLU A 92 1.13 18.30 2.08
C GLU A 92 0.31 19.25 1.21
N VAL A 93 0.33 20.53 1.56
CA VAL A 93 -0.30 21.57 0.75
C VAL A 93 0.69 22.00 -0.32
N ASN A 94 0.30 21.94 -1.59
CA ASN A 94 1.16 22.23 -2.75
C ASN A 94 2.40 21.32 -2.85
N TYR A 95 2.21 20.00 -2.71
CA TYR A 95 3.29 19.04 -2.95
C TYR A 95 3.85 19.18 -4.38
N PRO A 96 5.16 18.98 -4.60
CA PRO A 96 5.74 18.94 -5.94
C PRO A 96 5.18 17.76 -6.75
N GLU A 97 4.90 17.99 -8.02
CA GLU A 97 4.39 16.93 -8.90
C GLU A 97 5.38 15.78 -9.07
N ALA A 98 6.68 16.08 -9.06
CA ALA A 98 7.72 15.06 -9.11
C ALA A 98 7.66 14.13 -7.89
N ASP A 99 7.38 14.66 -6.71
CA ASP A 99 7.29 13.87 -5.48
C ASP A 99 6.05 12.99 -5.48
N PHE A 100 4.92 13.53 -5.97
CA PHE A 100 3.70 12.76 -6.17
C PHE A 100 3.90 11.63 -7.19
N THR A 101 4.45 11.96 -8.36
CA THR A 101 4.71 11.00 -9.44
C THR A 101 5.60 9.87 -8.94
N GLN A 102 6.72 10.20 -8.29
CA GLN A 102 7.63 9.20 -7.75
C GLN A 102 6.95 8.33 -6.68
N ALA A 103 6.17 8.92 -5.76
CA ALA A 103 5.48 8.15 -4.73
C ALA A 103 4.42 7.20 -5.31
N VAL A 104 3.76 7.60 -6.39
CA VAL A 104 2.79 6.77 -7.12
C VAL A 104 3.50 5.65 -7.89
N GLU A 105 4.59 5.94 -8.58
CA GLU A 105 5.39 4.94 -9.29
C GLU A 105 5.94 3.89 -8.34
N ASP A 106 6.53 4.32 -7.21
CA ASP A 106 7.00 3.44 -6.13
C ASP A 106 5.86 2.52 -5.63
N LEU A 107 4.65 3.07 -5.47
CA LEU A 107 3.50 2.29 -5.01
C LEU A 107 3.03 1.27 -6.07
N ILE A 108 2.97 1.67 -7.33
CA ILE A 108 2.58 0.80 -8.45
C ILE A 108 3.57 -0.35 -8.62
N GLU A 109 4.87 -0.08 -8.47
CA GLU A 109 5.92 -1.11 -8.51
C GLU A 109 5.68 -2.16 -7.42
N GLN A 110 5.45 -1.73 -6.17
CA GLN A 110 5.17 -2.64 -5.06
C GLN A 110 3.88 -3.44 -5.27
N LEU A 111 2.82 -2.81 -5.78
CA LEU A 111 1.55 -3.50 -6.07
C LEU A 111 1.69 -4.53 -7.20
N THR A 112 2.54 -4.26 -8.20
CA THR A 112 2.79 -5.18 -9.33
C THR A 112 3.67 -6.35 -8.91
N ALA A 113 4.58 -6.15 -7.95
CA ALA A 113 5.43 -7.21 -7.39
C ALA A 113 4.69 -8.21 -6.48
N LEU A 114 3.40 -7.97 -6.19
CA LEU A 114 2.54 -8.89 -5.42
C LEU A 114 1.86 -9.98 -6.28
N ASP A 115 2.04 -9.94 -7.60
CA ASP A 115 1.68 -11.04 -8.51
C ASP A 115 2.73 -12.18 -8.47
#